data_AF-A0AAU7FHK0-F1
#
_entry.id   AF-A0AAU7FHK0-F1
#
_cell.length_a   1.000
_cell.length_b   1.000
_cell.length_c   1.000
_cell.angle_alpha   90.00
_cell.angle_beta   90.00
_cell.angle_gamma   90.00
#
_symmetry.space_group_name_H-M   'P 1'
#
loop_
_entity.id
_entity.type
_entity.pdbx_description
1 polymer ?
#
loop_
_entity_poly.entity_id
_entity_poly.type
_entity_poly.pdbx_seq_one_letter_code
_entity_poly.pdbx_strand_id
1 'polypeptide(L)'
;MDSSQTLALAQKFQEAADGIRQSKQLLENRLKAVGSGWQGEARDKFDQSFEETAVRYDQFEKDLLETSQELRDAAVKIEERKAEIARMEELERKRREERRERNREGR
;
A
#
# COMPACT_ATOMS: atom_id res chain seq x y z
N MET A 1 -9.43 1.94 12.52
CA MET A 1 -9.17 1.26 11.22
C MET A 1 -8.80 -0.17 11.57
N ASP A 2 -9.54 -1.15 11.07
CA ASP A 2 -9.15 -2.56 11.20
C ASP A 2 -8.22 -2.99 10.05
N SER A 3 -7.55 -4.13 10.20
CA SER A 3 -6.61 -4.66 9.21
C SER A 3 -7.23 -4.85 7.82
N SER A 4 -8.51 -5.22 7.74
CA SER A 4 -9.23 -5.40 6.48
C SER A 4 -9.40 -4.07 5.74
N GLN A 5 -9.81 -3.03 6.47
CA GLN A 5 -9.89 -1.67 5.93
C GLN A 5 -8.51 -1.15 5.47
N THR A 6 -7.47 -1.43 6.25
CA THR A 6 -6.10 -1.04 5.89
C THR A 6 -5.61 -1.77 4.63
N LEU A 7 -5.87 -3.08 4.50
CA LEU A 7 -5.56 -3.86 3.30
C LEU A 7 -6.34 -3.38 2.07
N ALA A 8 -7.63 -3.06 2.24
CA ALA A 8 -8.44 -2.51 1.17
C ALA A 8 -7.91 -1.16 0.68
N LEU A 9 -7.41 -0.31 1.59
CA LEU A 9 -6.76 0.93 1.20
C LEU A 9 -5.44 0.68 0.47
N ALA A 10 -4.61 -0.23 0.98
CA ALA A 10 -3.37 -0.65 0.33
C ALA A 10 -3.61 -1.10 -1.12
N GLN A 11 -4.67 -1.88 -1.34
CA GLN A 11 -5.06 -2.34 -2.66
C GLN A 11 -5.45 -1.18 -3.60
N LYS A 12 -6.16 -0.17 -3.11
CA LYS A 12 -6.50 1.02 -3.91
C LYS A 12 -5.26 1.81 -4.34
N PHE A 13 -4.26 1.92 -3.47
CA PHE A 13 -2.98 2.57 -3.81
C PHE A 13 -2.19 1.77 -4.87
N GLN A 14 -2.20 0.44 -4.77
CA GLN A 14 -1.60 -0.43 -5.79
C GLN A 14 -2.30 -0.25 -7.15
N GLU A 15 -3.63 -0.29 -7.18
CA GLU A 15 -4.42 -0.09 -8.40
C GLU A 15 -4.20 1.30 -9.01
N ALA A 16 -4.09 2.33 -8.18
CA ALA A 16 -3.75 3.67 -8.65
C ALA A 16 -2.36 3.71 -9.29
N ALA A 17 -1.35 3.07 -8.67
CA ALA A 17 -0.01 2.98 -9.23
C ALA A 17 0.00 2.29 -10.61
N ASP A 18 -0.73 1.18 -10.73
CA ASP A 18 -0.87 0.47 -12.00
C ASP A 18 -1.57 1.34 -13.06
N GLY A 19 -2.56 2.14 -12.66
CA GLY A 19 -3.22 3.13 -13.54
C GLY A 19 -2.27 4.23 -14.03
N ILE A 20 -1.40 4.75 -13.15
CA ILE A 20 -0.36 5.74 -13.52
C ILE A 20 0.62 5.13 -14.51
N ARG A 21 1.10 3.90 -14.26
CA ARG A 21 2.00 3.17 -15.17
C ARG A 21 1.38 3.00 -16.55
N GLN A 22 0.12 2.56 -16.61
CA GLN A 22 -0.60 2.38 -17.88
C GLN A 22 -0.77 3.70 -18.64
N SER A 23 -1.07 4.79 -17.93
CA SER A 23 -1.19 6.13 -18.53
C SER A 23 0.13 6.60 -19.13
N LYS A 24 1.26 6.41 -18.42
CA LYS A 24 2.60 6.71 -18.94
C LYS A 24 2.90 5.90 -20.21
N GLN A 25 2.69 4.59 -20.17
CA GLN A 25 2.93 3.71 -21.33
C GLN A 25 2.08 4.11 -22.55
N LEU A 26 0.82 4.49 -22.34
CA LEU A 26 -0.05 4.97 -23.42
C LEU A 26 0.51 6.24 -24.08
N LEU A 27 0.99 7.19 -23.27
CA LEU A 27 1.60 8.43 -23.74
C LEU A 27 2.87 8.16 -24.55
N GLU A 28 3.77 7.32 -24.04
CA GLU A 28 5.00 6.92 -24.74
C GLU A 28 4.72 6.22 -26.07
N ASN A 29 3.75 5.29 -26.08
CA ASN A 29 3.37 4.58 -27.29
C ASN A 29 2.75 5.52 -28.33
N ARG A 30 1.91 6.46 -27.89
CA ARG A 30 1.33 7.47 -28.76
C ARG A 30 2.42 8.37 -29.36
N LEU A 31 3.39 8.79 -28.55
CA LEU A 31 4.52 9.59 -29.00
C LEU A 31 5.34 8.87 -30.08
N LYS A 32 5.65 7.58 -29.86
CA LYS A 32 6.34 6.74 -30.85
C LYS A 32 5.56 6.60 -32.16
N ALA A 33 4.23 6.49 -32.08
CA ALA A 33 3.36 6.30 -33.25
C ALA A 33 3.21 7.56 -34.12
N VAL A 34 3.15 8.75 -33.51
CA VAL A 34 2.89 10.01 -34.23
C VAL A 34 4.12 10.89 -34.42
N GLY A 35 5.23 10.57 -33.75
CA GLY A 35 6.44 11.40 -33.70
C GLY A 35 7.35 11.30 -34.93
N SER A 36 7.13 10.34 -35.83
CA SER A 36 8.08 9.97 -36.89
C SER A 36 8.34 11.03 -37.97
N GLY A 37 7.66 12.16 -37.95
CA GLY A 37 7.91 13.31 -38.82
C GLY A 37 7.99 14.66 -38.10
N TRP A 38 7.90 14.67 -36.77
CA TRP A 38 7.90 15.91 -36.00
C TRP A 38 9.33 16.28 -35.58
N GLN A 39 9.83 17.42 -36.07
CA GLN A 39 11.20 17.88 -35.88
C GLN A 39 11.25 19.40 -35.63
N GLY A 40 12.41 19.90 -35.20
CA GLY A 40 12.69 21.32 -34.95
C GLY A 40 12.46 21.74 -33.51
N GLU A 41 12.68 23.02 -33.21
CA GLU A 41 12.70 23.55 -31.82
C GLU A 41 11.43 23.25 -31.01
N ALA A 42 10.26 23.21 -31.66
CA ALA A 42 9.00 22.85 -31.02
C ALA A 42 8.97 21.38 -30.55
N ARG A 43 9.60 20.48 -31.32
CA ARG A 43 9.77 19.07 -30.95
C ARG A 43 10.71 18.95 -29.75
N ASP A 44 11.84 19.65 -29.79
CA ASP A 44 12.85 19.57 -28.72
C ASP A 44 12.28 20.04 -27.38
N LYS A 45 11.52 21.15 -27.37
CA LYS A 45 10.82 21.65 -26.16
C LYS A 45 9.79 20.66 -25.64
N PHE A 46 9.07 19.99 -26.55
CA PHE A 46 8.12 18.95 -26.16
C PHE A 46 8.82 17.76 -25.54
N ASP A 47 9.89 17.26 -26.16
CA ASP A 47 10.62 16.09 -25.66
C ASP A 47 11.21 16.35 -24.28
N GLN A 48 11.78 17.54 -24.06
CA GLN A 48 12.22 17.94 -22.72
C GLN A 48 11.07 17.92 -21.70
N SER A 49 9.94 18.56 -22.03
CA SER A 49 8.76 18.60 -21.15
C SER A 49 8.19 17.21 -20.89
N PHE A 50 8.25 16.34 -21.91
CA PHE A 50 7.78 14.96 -21.85
C PHE A 50 8.67 14.12 -20.93
N GLU A 51 10.00 14.22 -21.06
CA GLU A 51 10.95 13.55 -20.19
C GLU A 51 10.78 13.98 -18.72
N GLU A 52 10.68 15.29 -18.47
CA GLU A 52 10.43 15.82 -17.12
C GLU A 52 9.10 15.29 -16.55
N THR A 53 8.07 15.19 -17.39
CA THR A 53 6.76 14.64 -16.98
C THR A 53 6.85 13.14 -16.73
N ALA A 54 7.54 12.38 -17.59
CA ALA A 54 7.71 10.93 -17.46
C ALA A 54 8.41 10.56 -16.15
N VAL A 55 9.42 11.33 -15.73
CA VAL A 55 10.07 11.18 -14.43
C VAL A 55 9.10 11.42 -13.27
N ARG A 56 8.19 12.40 -13.38
CA ARG A 56 7.15 12.64 -12.36
C ARG A 56 6.15 11.50 -12.28
N TYR A 57 5.78 10.88 -13.40
CA TYR A 57 4.95 9.69 -13.42
C TYR A 57 5.62 8.53 -12.69
N ASP A 58 6.92 8.29 -12.94
CA ASP A 58 7.68 7.23 -12.25
C ASP A 58 7.75 7.48 -10.75
N GLN A 59 8.02 8.72 -10.34
CA GLN A 59 8.07 9.07 -8.93
C GLN A 59 6.70 8.88 -8.28
N PHE A 60 5.63 9.34 -8.92
CA PHE A 60 4.29 9.21 -8.36
C PHE A 60 3.82 7.76 -8.28
N GLU A 61 4.12 6.94 -9.30
CA GLU A 61 3.90 5.49 -9.24
C GLU A 61 4.62 4.87 -8.03
N LYS A 62 5.89 5.22 -7.84
CA LYS A 62 6.69 4.72 -6.73
C LYS A 62 6.11 5.12 -5.37
N ASP A 63 5.70 6.38 -5.20
CA ASP A 63 5.12 6.87 -3.95
C ASP A 63 3.83 6.13 -3.58
N LEU A 64 2.99 5.83 -4.60
CA LEU A 64 1.77 5.05 -4.41
C LEU A 64 2.07 3.61 -4.01
N LEU A 65 3.08 2.97 -4.61
CA LEU A 65 3.51 1.62 -4.24
C LEU A 65 4.10 1.56 -2.83
N GLU A 66 4.89 2.57 -2.46
CA GLU A 66 5.46 2.69 -1.11
C GLU A 66 4.35 2.84 -0.07
N THR A 67 3.39 3.73 -0.32
CA THR A 67 2.20 3.90 0.55
C THR A 67 1.39 2.60 0.66
N SER A 68 1.21 1.88 -0.46
CA SER A 68 0.54 0.56 -0.46
C SER A 68 1.28 -0.44 0.45
N GLN A 69 2.61 -0.49 0.38
CA GLN A 69 3.39 -1.39 1.20
C GLN A 69 3.34 -1.03 2.68
N GLU A 70 3.47 0.25 3.03
CA GLU A 70 3.35 0.72 4.41
C GLU A 70 2.00 0.35 5.04
N LEU A 71 0.92 0.47 4.26
CA LEU A 71 -0.42 0.06 4.70
C LEU A 71 -0.52 -1.45 4.91
N ARG A 72 0.07 -2.28 4.04
CA ARG A 72 0.12 -3.73 4.24
C ARG A 72 0.87 -4.08 5.53
N ASP A 73 2.00 -3.45 5.78
CA ASP A 73 2.79 -3.65 6.99
C ASP A 73 2.03 -3.21 8.24
N ALA A 74 1.29 -2.09 8.17
CA ALA A 74 0.43 -1.63 9.25
C ALA A 74 -0.70 -2.64 9.54
N ALA A 75 -1.29 -3.24 8.50
CA ALA A 75 -2.33 -4.25 8.68
C ALA A 75 -1.80 -5.51 9.39
N VAL A 76 -0.58 -5.95 9.07
CA VAL A 76 0.10 -7.05 9.78
C VAL A 76 0.28 -6.70 11.26
N LYS A 77 0.81 -5.51 11.57
CA LYS A 77 1.00 -5.05 12.95
C LYS A 77 -0.32 -4.99 13.73
N ILE A 78 -1.42 -4.61 13.09
CA ILE A 78 -2.76 -4.61 13.71
C ILE A 78 -3.15 -6.04 14.12
N GLU A 79 -2.96 -7.03 13.24
CA GLU A 79 -3.30 -8.42 13.54
C GLU A 79 -2.39 -9.03 14.63
N GLU A 80 -1.09 -8.73 14.60
CA GLU A 80 -0.16 -9.16 15.64
C GLU A 80 -0.59 -8.63 17.02
N ARG A 81 -0.98 -7.35 17.11
CA ARG A 81 -1.47 -6.75 18.36
C ARG A 81 -2.79 -7.35 18.82
N LYS A 82 -3.72 -7.65 17.91
CA LYS A 82 -4.96 -8.35 18.26
C LYS A 82 -4.67 -9.74 18.84
N ALA A 83 -3.77 -10.49 18.22
CA ALA A 83 -3.38 -11.81 18.70
C ALA A 83 -2.70 -11.75 20.08
N GLU A 84 -1.85 -10.75 20.31
CA GLU A 84 -1.23 -10.51 21.61
C GLU A 84 -2.25 -10.21 22.70
N ILE A 85 -3.21 -9.31 22.42
CA ILE A 85 -4.30 -8.98 23.35
C ILE A 85 -5.12 -10.24 23.69
N ALA A 86 -5.52 -11.02 22.69
CA ALA A 86 -6.29 -12.25 22.89
C ALA A 86 -5.54 -13.28 23.77
N ARG A 87 -4.23 -13.43 23.58
CA ARG A 87 -3.40 -14.30 24.43
C ARG A 87 -3.35 -13.80 25.88
N MET A 88 -3.21 -12.50 26.08
CA MET A 88 -3.20 -11.90 27.42
C MET A 88 -4.54 -12.08 28.13
N GLU A 89 -5.66 -11.86 27.43
CA GLU A 89 -7.00 -12.10 27.96
C GLU A 89 -7.23 -13.58 28.34
N GLU A 90 -6.74 -14.51 27.52
CA GLU A 90 -6.84 -15.95 27.82
C GLU A 90 -6.01 -16.33 29.07
N LEU A 91 -4.80 -15.78 29.20
CA LEU A 91 -3.95 -15.99 30.38
C LEU A 91 -4.62 -15.44 31.65
N GLU A 92 -5.23 -14.26 31.58
CA GLU A 92 -6.00 -13.71 32.70
C GLU A 92 -7.20 -14.58 33.06
N ARG A 93 -7.94 -15.08 32.06
CA ARG A 93 -9.07 -15.99 32.29
C ARG A 93 -8.63 -17.25 33.02
N LYS A 94 -7.56 -17.91 32.54
CA LYS A 94 -7.00 -19.11 33.18
C LYS A 94 -6.58 -18.85 34.64
N ARG A 95 -5.88 -17.74 34.89
CA ARG A 95 -5.50 -17.34 36.27
C ARG A 95 -6.72 -17.13 37.18
N ARG A 96 -7.80 -16.54 36.66
CA ARG A 96 -9.05 -16.34 37.41
C ARG A 96 -9.77 -17.66 37.70
N GLU A 97 -9.75 -18.60 36.76
CA GLU A 97 -10.31 -19.94 36.91
C GLU A 97 -9.54 -20.76 37.96
N GLU A 98 -8.21 -20.83 37.84
CA GLU A 98 -7.34 -21.51 38.83
C GLU A 98 -7.51 -20.94 40.24
N ARG A 99 -7.68 -19.62 40.38
CA ARG A 99 -7.96 -18.99 41.68
C ARG A 99 -9.32 -19.40 42.24
N ARG A 100 -10.33 -19.56 41.38
CA ARG A 100 -11.68 -20.01 41.80
C ARG A 100 -11.68 -21.48 42.21
N GLU A 101 -10.94 -22.33 41.50
CA GLU A 101 -10.81 -23.76 41.82
C GLU A 101 -10.09 -23.99 43.15
N ARG A 102 -8.93 -23.33 43.37
CA ARG A 102 -8.23 -23.40 44.67
C ARG A 102 -9.10 -22.96 45.85
N ASN A 103 -9.95 -21.95 45.66
CA ASN A 103 -10.88 -21.49 46.70
C ASN A 103 -12.06 -22.45 46.94
N ARG A 104 -12.35 -23.37 46.01
CA ARG A 104 -13.38 -24.41 46.16
C ARG A 104 -12.82 -25.67 46.84
N GLU A 105 -11.58 -26.03 46.55
CA GLU A 105 -10.90 -27.21 47.14
C GLU A 105 -10.42 -27.00 48.58
N GLY A 106 -10.26 -25.74 49.02
CA GLY A 106 -9.87 -25.39 50.39
C GLY A 106 -11.02 -25.28 51.41
N ARG A 107 -12.23 -25.79 51.09
CA ARG A 107 -13.38 -25.91 52.01
C ARG A 107 -13.73 -27.37 52.21
#